data_AF-A0A3B9BU08-F1
#
_entry.id   AF-A0A3B9BU08-F1
#
_cell.length_a   1.000
_cell.length_b   1.000
_cell.length_c   1.000
_cell.angle_alpha   90.00
_cell.angle_beta   90.00
_cell.angle_gamma   90.00
#
_symmetry.space_group_name_H-M   'P 1'
#
loop_
_entity.id
_entity.type
_entity.pdbx_description
1 polymer ?
#
loop_
_entity_poly.entity_id
_entity_poly.type
_entity_poly.pdbx_seq_one_letter_code
_entity_poly.pdbx_strand_id
1 'polypeptide(L)'
;ANVGESPQFGTIIQGSKAQRVLADKAYASKANRAALKGKHRDGILHKAVRGRLLRQSQKRFNKLISKQRFRVEQCFGTMKRLFGLHRARYFGLAKTHAQMVMAAISQNLLKATNKITLNKQTPAIA
;
A
#
# COMPACT_ATOMS: atom_id res chain seq x y z
N ALA A 1 19.42 -9.13 13.90
CA ALA A 1 18.44 -8.55 14.83
C ALA A 1 17.06 -8.51 14.17
N ASN A 2 16.04 -9.19 14.72
CA ASN A 2 14.67 -9.17 14.21
C ASN A 2 13.86 -8.08 14.93
N VAL A 3 14.00 -6.83 14.49
CA VAL A 3 13.18 -5.72 15.00
C VAL A 3 11.94 -5.62 14.11
N GLY A 4 10.75 -5.75 14.67
CA GLY A 4 9.50 -5.54 13.93
C GLY A 4 9.34 -4.08 13.49
N GLU A 5 8.59 -3.85 12.42
CA GLU A 5 8.36 -2.48 11.88
C GLU A 5 7.34 -1.69 12.71
N SER A 6 6.43 -2.37 13.42
CA SER A 6 5.32 -1.74 14.16
C SER A 6 5.76 -0.65 15.16
N PRO A 7 6.86 -0.82 15.93
CA PRO A 7 7.40 0.23 16.81
C PRO A 7 7.96 1.45 16.06
N GLN A 8 8.39 1.29 14.81
CA GLN A 8 8.97 2.37 13.99
C GLN A 8 7.90 3.25 13.31
N PHE A 9 6.62 2.93 13.51
CA PHE A 9 5.50 3.62 12.87
C PHE A 9 5.52 5.14 13.05
N GLY A 10 5.89 5.63 14.24
CA GLY A 10 5.99 7.06 14.52
C GLY A 10 7.00 7.77 13.59
N THR A 11 8.14 7.14 13.35
CA THR A 11 9.18 7.65 12.44
C THR A 11 8.69 7.60 10.99
N ILE A 12 7.99 6.53 10.60
CA ILE A 12 7.46 6.36 9.23
C ILE A 12 6.45 7.47 8.88
N ILE A 13 5.66 7.93 9.84
CA ILE A 13 4.64 8.98 9.61
C ILE A 13 5.17 10.40 9.81
N GLN A 14 6.39 10.56 10.33
CA GLN A 14 6.96 11.87 10.64
C GLN A 14 7.11 12.71 9.36
N GLY A 15 6.69 13.97 9.42
CA GLY A 15 6.74 14.89 8.27
C GLY A 15 5.65 14.65 7.21
N SER A 16 4.77 13.67 7.41
CA SER A 16 3.64 13.45 6.50
C SER A 16 2.64 14.61 6.56
N LYS A 17 2.23 15.11 5.40
CA LYS A 17 1.13 16.09 5.25
C LYS A 17 -0.24 15.43 5.10
N ALA A 18 -0.33 14.11 5.26
CA ALA A 18 -1.57 13.37 5.03
C ALA A 18 -2.60 13.67 6.14
N GLN A 19 -3.86 13.93 5.76
CA GLN A 19 -4.94 14.11 6.73
C GLN A 19 -5.30 12.81 7.48
N ARG A 20 -5.10 11.65 6.83
CA ARG A 20 -5.41 10.31 7.37
C ARG A 20 -4.27 9.35 7.05
N VAL A 21 -3.87 8.55 8.04
CA VAL A 21 -2.89 7.48 7.84
C VAL A 21 -3.60 6.14 7.69
N LEU A 22 -3.41 5.47 6.55
CA LEU A 22 -3.98 4.15 6.29
C LEU A 22 -2.93 3.07 6.58
N ALA A 23 -3.22 2.19 7.52
CA ALA A 23 -2.30 1.11 7.88
C ALA A 23 -3.04 -0.21 8.14
N ASP A 24 -2.30 -1.30 8.03
CA ASP A 24 -2.84 -2.63 8.30
C ASP A 24 -2.96 -2.95 9.80
N LYS A 25 -3.36 -4.19 10.10
CA LYS A 25 -3.57 -4.68 11.46
C LYS A 25 -2.26 -4.88 12.24
N ALA A 26 -1.11 -5.00 11.60
CA ALA A 26 0.19 -5.15 12.28
C ALA A 26 0.59 -3.85 13.01
N TYR A 27 0.10 -2.71 12.53
CA TYR A 27 0.27 -1.40 13.16
C TYR A 27 -0.78 -1.09 14.24
N ALA A 28 -1.72 -2.00 14.52
CA ALA A 28 -2.83 -1.79 15.45
C ALA A 28 -2.43 -1.89 16.93
N SER A 29 -1.44 -1.11 17.35
CA SER A 29 -1.01 -0.96 18.74
C SER A 29 -1.63 0.29 19.39
N LYS A 30 -1.74 0.28 20.72
CA LYS A 30 -2.18 1.47 21.48
C LYS A 30 -1.23 2.66 21.29
N ALA A 31 0.07 2.39 21.28
CA ALA A 31 1.10 3.40 21.08
C ALA A 31 0.98 4.07 19.70
N ASN A 32 0.78 3.29 18.63
CA ASN A 32 0.66 3.83 17.27
C ASN A 32 -0.62 4.65 17.10
N ARG A 33 -1.74 4.20 17.68
CA ARG A 33 -2.97 5.01 17.69
C ARG A 33 -2.83 6.28 18.51
N ALA A 34 -2.09 6.26 19.61
CA ALA A 34 -1.79 7.46 20.38
C ALA A 34 -0.92 8.44 19.59
N ALA A 35 0.07 7.94 18.85
CA ALA A 35 0.94 8.77 17.98
C ALA A 35 0.17 9.52 16.88
N LEU A 36 -1.00 9.00 16.45
CA LEU A 36 -1.86 9.66 15.47
C LEU A 36 -2.77 10.74 16.08
N LYS A 37 -3.10 10.65 17.37
CA LYS A 37 -4.02 11.61 18.01
C LYS A 37 -3.48 13.03 17.90
N GLY A 38 -4.34 13.96 17.48
CA GLY A 38 -3.99 15.37 17.31
C GLY A 38 -3.17 15.68 16.06
N LYS A 39 -2.68 14.67 15.32
CA LYS A 39 -1.86 14.86 14.10
C LYS A 39 -2.56 14.38 12.83
N HIS A 40 -3.11 13.16 12.86
CA HIS A 40 -3.73 12.53 11.69
C HIS A 40 -4.99 11.76 12.08
N ARG A 41 -5.95 11.63 11.15
CA ARG A 41 -7.10 10.74 11.33
C ARG A 41 -6.62 9.28 11.35
N ASP A 42 -7.08 8.53 12.35
CA ASP A 42 -6.79 7.10 12.50
C ASP A 42 -7.45 6.29 11.37
N GLY A 43 -6.63 5.69 10.51
CA GLY A 43 -7.02 4.74 9.47
C GLY A 43 -6.38 3.37 9.65
N ILE A 44 -5.93 3.03 10.87
CA ILE A 44 -5.34 1.72 11.17
C ILE A 44 -6.45 0.68 11.30
N LEU A 45 -6.36 -0.43 10.56
CA LEU A 45 -7.32 -1.51 10.64
C LEU A 45 -7.45 -2.05 12.07
N HIS A 46 -8.69 -2.27 12.52
CA HIS A 46 -8.95 -2.90 13.81
C HIS A 46 -8.57 -4.38 13.78
N LYS A 47 -7.86 -4.82 14.81
CA LYS A 47 -7.47 -6.21 15.06
C LYS A 47 -8.34 -6.77 16.19
N ALA A 48 -8.85 -7.98 16.02
CA ALA A 48 -9.51 -8.70 17.11
C ALA A 48 -8.46 -9.07 18.17
N VAL A 49 -8.84 -9.04 19.44
CA VAL A 49 -7.96 -9.41 20.56
C VAL A 49 -8.49 -10.70 21.16
N ARG A 50 -7.63 -11.50 21.80
CA ARG A 50 -8.04 -12.74 22.47
C ARG A 50 -9.24 -12.47 23.39
N GLY A 51 -10.29 -13.28 23.25
CA GLY A 51 -11.52 -13.13 24.04
C GLY A 51 -12.43 -11.97 23.61
N ARG A 52 -12.08 -11.19 22.58
CA ARG A 52 -12.90 -10.05 22.14
C ARG A 52 -12.96 -9.94 20.61
N LEU A 53 -14.13 -10.25 20.08
CA LEU A 53 -14.45 -10.07 18.66
C LEU A 53 -14.58 -8.59 18.28
N LEU A 54 -14.42 -8.32 16.98
CA LEU A 54 -14.64 -7.00 16.42
C LEU A 54 -16.13 -6.63 16.45
N ARG A 55 -16.43 -5.40 16.90
CA ARG A 55 -17.77 -4.82 16.83
C ARG A 55 -18.20 -4.63 15.38
N GLN A 56 -19.51 -4.61 15.13
CA GLN A 56 -20.05 -4.39 13.78
C GLN A 56 -19.57 -3.07 13.16
N SER A 57 -19.47 -2.01 13.95
CA SER A 57 -18.90 -0.72 13.52
C SER A 57 -17.44 -0.84 13.08
N GLN A 58 -16.61 -1.59 13.81
CA GLN A 58 -15.20 -1.84 13.46
C GLN A 58 -15.08 -2.68 12.19
N LYS A 59 -15.96 -3.66 11.98
CA LYS A 59 -16.00 -4.46 10.75
C LYS A 59 -16.35 -3.57 9.55
N ARG A 60 -17.38 -2.72 9.67
CA ARG A 60 -17.75 -1.74 8.63
C ARG A 60 -16.60 -0.78 8.33
N PHE A 61 -15.96 -0.24 9.34
CA PHE A 61 -14.77 0.60 9.19
C PHE A 61 -13.65 -0.12 8.44
N ASN A 62 -13.30 -1.34 8.86
CA ASN A 62 -12.28 -2.14 8.19
C ASN A 62 -12.62 -2.38 6.72
N LYS A 63 -13.88 -2.65 6.37
CA LYS A 63 -14.32 -2.83 4.97
C LYS A 63 -14.07 -1.58 4.13
N LEU A 64 -14.36 -0.39 4.68
CA LEU A 64 -14.12 0.88 3.99
C LEU A 64 -12.62 1.14 3.76
N ILE A 65 -11.80 0.97 4.79
CA ILE A 65 -10.34 1.15 4.68
C ILE A 65 -9.74 0.11 3.72
N SER A 66 -10.18 -1.15 3.78
CA SER A 66 -9.74 -2.20 2.88
C SER A 66 -10.03 -1.88 1.40
N LYS A 67 -11.17 -1.25 1.08
CA LYS A 67 -11.47 -0.83 -0.30
C LYS A 67 -10.43 0.15 -0.86
N GLN A 68 -9.92 1.05 -0.03
CA GLN A 68 -8.86 1.98 -0.43
C GLN A 68 -7.50 1.30 -0.52
N ARG A 69 -7.14 0.47 0.48
CA ARG A 69 -5.88 -0.28 0.51
C ARG A 69 -5.75 -1.28 -0.64
N PHE A 70 -6.87 -1.84 -1.09
CA PHE A 70 -6.91 -2.80 -2.21
C PHE A 70 -6.16 -2.29 -3.44
N ARG A 71 -6.27 -0.99 -3.78
CA ARG A 71 -5.56 -0.41 -4.94
C ARG A 71 -4.05 -0.53 -4.82
N VAL A 72 -3.52 -0.33 -3.62
CA VAL A 72 -2.10 -0.41 -3.31
C VAL A 72 -1.65 -1.87 -3.25
N GLU A 73 -2.43 -2.73 -2.59
CA GLU A 73 -2.16 -4.17 -2.51
C GLU A 73 -2.15 -4.84 -3.89
N GLN A 74 -3.03 -4.43 -4.81
CA GLN A 74 -3.02 -4.88 -6.20
C GLN A 74 -1.70 -4.52 -6.89
N CYS A 75 -1.16 -3.32 -6.69
CA CYS A 75 0.10 -2.91 -7.30
C CYS A 75 1.26 -3.78 -6.81
N PHE A 76 1.35 -4.01 -5.51
CA PHE A 76 2.36 -4.91 -4.95
C PHE A 76 2.16 -6.36 -5.41
N GLY A 77 0.91 -6.80 -5.57
CA GLY A 77 0.57 -8.11 -6.12
C GLY A 77 1.05 -8.26 -7.57
N THR A 78 0.80 -7.27 -8.42
CA THR A 78 1.30 -7.23 -9.81
C THR A 78 2.82 -7.24 -9.85
N MET A 79 3.48 -6.38 -9.07
CA MET A 79 4.95 -6.31 -9.01
C MET A 79 5.57 -7.64 -8.59
N LYS A 80 4.98 -8.33 -7.62
CA LYS A 80 5.45 -9.66 -7.21
C LYS A 80 5.21 -10.69 -8.31
N ARG A 81 3.96 -10.85 -8.77
CA ARG A 81 3.55 -11.92 -9.67
C ARG A 81 4.05 -11.76 -11.10
N LEU A 82 3.94 -10.57 -11.67
CA LEU A 82 4.27 -10.31 -13.08
C LEU A 82 5.71 -9.83 -13.26
N PHE A 83 6.25 -9.04 -12.33
CA PHE A 83 7.62 -8.52 -12.44
C PHE A 83 8.65 -9.33 -11.65
N GLY A 84 8.24 -10.43 -11.00
CA GLY A 84 9.13 -11.35 -10.30
C GLY A 84 9.76 -10.78 -9.03
N LEU A 85 9.19 -9.74 -8.42
CA LEU A 85 9.72 -9.08 -7.21
C LEU A 85 9.34 -9.80 -5.92
N HIS A 86 9.19 -11.13 -5.95
CA HIS A 86 8.95 -11.93 -4.75
C HIS A 86 10.14 -11.93 -3.79
N ARG A 87 11.35 -11.82 -4.32
CA ARG A 87 12.62 -11.72 -3.57
C ARG A 87 13.54 -10.72 -4.27
N ALA A 88 14.43 -10.10 -3.50
CA ALA A 88 15.48 -9.26 -4.08
C ALA A 88 16.41 -10.13 -4.94
N ARG A 89 16.65 -9.73 -6.19
CA ARG A 89 17.53 -10.45 -7.12
C ARG A 89 18.99 -10.04 -6.97
N TYR A 90 19.22 -8.77 -6.63
CA TYR A 90 20.54 -8.17 -6.56
C TYR A 90 20.95 -7.94 -5.11
N PHE A 91 22.25 -8.06 -4.87
CA PHE A 91 22.88 -7.62 -3.62
C PHE A 91 23.18 -6.12 -3.67
N GLY A 92 22.93 -5.45 -2.55
CA GLY A 92 23.20 -4.02 -2.38
C GLY A 92 22.00 -3.14 -2.73
N LEU A 93 21.82 -2.08 -1.91
CA LEU A 93 20.67 -1.19 -1.98
C LEU A 93 20.52 -0.49 -3.33
N ALA A 94 21.62 -0.03 -3.92
CA ALA A 94 21.58 0.71 -5.19
C ALA A 94 20.94 -0.10 -6.33
N LYS A 95 21.36 -1.36 -6.50
CA LYS A 95 20.84 -2.24 -7.56
C LYS A 95 19.39 -2.64 -7.30
N THR A 96 19.05 -2.99 -6.06
CA THR A 96 17.67 -3.32 -5.68
C THR A 96 16.74 -2.11 -5.84
N HIS A 97 17.21 -0.92 -5.51
CA HIS A 97 16.45 0.32 -5.69
C HIS A 97 16.21 0.61 -7.17
N ALA A 98 17.25 0.52 -8.02
CA ALA A 98 17.10 0.69 -9.46
C ALA A 98 16.07 -0.29 -10.04
N GLN A 99 16.10 -1.56 -9.64
CA GLN A 99 15.11 -2.56 -10.04
C GLN A 99 13.69 -2.17 -9.62
N MET A 100 13.52 -1.68 -8.39
CA MET A 100 12.22 -1.23 -7.88
C MET A 100 11.67 -0.03 -8.66
N VAL A 101 12.53 0.94 -8.99
CA VAL A 101 12.15 2.11 -9.80
C VAL A 101 11.68 1.68 -11.19
N MET A 102 12.43 0.80 -11.86
CA MET A 102 12.04 0.27 -13.18
C MET A 102 10.69 -0.46 -13.10
N ALA A 103 10.47 -1.30 -12.09
CA ALA A 103 9.20 -1.97 -11.88
C ALA A 103 8.05 -1.00 -11.62
N ALA A 104 8.28 0.11 -10.90
CA ALA A 104 7.29 1.14 -10.68
C ALA A 104 6.90 1.87 -11.98
N ILE A 105 7.88 2.15 -12.85
CA ILE A 105 7.64 2.72 -14.19
C ILE A 105 6.81 1.75 -15.02
N SER A 106 7.20 0.47 -15.08
CA SER A 106 6.46 -0.56 -15.81
C SER A 106 5.02 -0.73 -15.29
N GLN A 107 4.79 -0.63 -13.97
CA GLN A 107 3.44 -0.68 -13.39
C GLN A 107 2.58 0.48 -13.88
N ASN A 108 3.15 1.67 -13.99
CA ASN A 108 2.43 2.86 -14.48
C ASN A 108 2.09 2.70 -15.97
N LEU A 109 3.04 2.22 -16.79
CA LEU A 109 2.80 1.94 -18.20
C LEU A 109 1.71 0.89 -18.41
N LEU A 110 1.75 -0.22 -17.67
CA LEU A 110 0.72 -1.25 -17.73
C LEU A 110 -0.68 -0.69 -17.42
N LYS A 111 -0.78 0.18 -16.41
CA LYS A 111 -2.04 0.86 -16.08
C LYS A 111 -2.47 1.86 -17.16
N ALA A 112 -1.53 2.54 -17.79
CA ALA A 112 -1.81 3.49 -18.86
C ALA A 112 -2.37 2.76 -20.09
N THR A 113 -1.76 1.66 -20.50
CA THR A 113 -2.26 0.82 -21.61
C THR A 113 -3.70 0.37 -21.39
N ASN A 114 -4.06 0.01 -20.15
CA ASN A 114 -5.44 -0.39 -19.82
C ASN A 114 -6.45 0.77 -19.76
N LYS A 115 -6.00 2.02 -19.88
CA LYS A 115 -6.83 3.23 -19.86
C LYS A 115 -6.90 3.96 -21.19
N ILE A 116 -5.91 3.75 -22.06
CA ILE A 116 -5.83 4.39 -23.36
C ILE A 116 -6.68 3.56 -24.34
N THR A 117 -7.69 4.19 -24.91
CA THR A 117 -8.41 3.64 -26.07
C THR A 117 -7.76 4.18 -27.32
N LEU A 118 -7.14 3.31 -28.11
CA LEU A 118 -6.59 3.72 -29.41
C LEU A 118 -7.75 3.81 -30.41
N ASN A 119 -8.07 5.04 -30.84
CA ASN A 119 -9.02 5.23 -31.93
C ASN A 119 -8.28 4.85 -33.22
N LYS A 120 -8.64 3.72 -33.82
CA LYS A 120 -8.06 3.32 -35.11
C LYS A 120 -8.58 4.30 -36.16
N GLN A 121 -7.72 5.22 -36.60
CA GLN A 121 -8.00 5.96 -37.83
C GLN A 121 -7.97 4.94 -38.96
N THR A 122 -9.13 4.66 -39.55
CA THR A 122 -9.22 3.91 -40.80
C THR A 122 -8.45 4.71 -41.85
N PRO A 123 -7.45 4.15 -42.54
CA PRO A 123 -6.84 4.85 -43.65
C PRO A 123 -7.94 5.08 -44.69
N ALA A 124 -8.12 6.33 -45.11
CA ALA A 124 -8.98 6.63 -46.25
C ALA A 124 -8.41 5.87 -47.45
N ILE A 125 -9.14 4.85 -47.91
CA ILE A 125 -8.83 4.15 -49.14
C ILE A 125 -9.09 5.17 -50.26
N ALA A 126 -8.04 5.52 -50.99
CA ALA A 126 -8.07 6.39 -52.16
C ALA A 126 -8.72 5.70 -53.36
#